data_AF-A0A4Y1ZH79-F1
#
_entry.id   AF-A0A4Y1ZH79-F1
#
_cell.length_a   1.000
_cell.length_b   1.000
_cell.length_c   1.000
_cell.angle_alpha   90.00
_cell.angle_beta   90.00
_cell.angle_gamma   90.00
#
_symmetry.space_group_name_H-M   'P 1'
#
loop_
_entity.id
_entity.type
_entity.pdbx_description
1 polymer ?
#
loop_
_entity_poly.entity_id
_entity_poly.type
_entity_poly.pdbx_seq_one_letter_code
_entity_poly.pdbx_strand_id
1 'polypeptide(L)'
;MSNDSEKRLVKDLTLMLLYLTSWEERDDGYSYRRSWKGYDFDTLNELAKEELLSGSHKAKSVYLSDEGTELAKKLLKNYRISDQESRSDRSNDNC
;
A
#
# COMPACT_ATOMS: atom_id res chain seq x y z
N MET A 1 22.18 -19.61 7.00
CA MET A 1 21.40 -19.77 5.75
C MET A 1 19.93 -19.64 6.12
N SER A 2 19.16 -18.93 5.29
CA SER A 2 17.69 -18.77 5.33
C SER A 2 17.12 -17.83 6.40
N ASN A 3 16.74 -16.63 5.95
CA ASN A 3 15.55 -15.86 6.36
C ASN A 3 15.04 -14.96 5.20
N ASP A 4 15.65 -15.01 4.02
CA ASP A 4 15.35 -14.10 2.91
C ASP A 4 13.94 -14.31 2.33
N SER A 5 13.44 -15.55 2.37
CA SER A 5 12.06 -15.86 1.99
C SER A 5 11.05 -15.25 2.96
N GLU A 6 11.33 -15.29 4.26
CA GLU A 6 10.47 -14.69 5.29
C GLU A 6 10.49 -13.18 5.20
N LYS A 7 11.66 -12.57 5.00
CA LYS A 7 11.80 -11.12 4.76
C LYS A 7 11.01 -10.66 3.53
N ARG A 8 11.11 -11.41 2.41
CA ARG A 8 10.31 -11.15 1.21
C ARG A 8 8.81 -11.23 1.50
N LEU A 9 8.38 -12.25 2.26
CA LEU A 9 6.98 -12.40 2.65
C LEU A 9 6.49 -11.23 3.51
N VAL A 10 7.29 -10.80 4.50
CA VAL A 10 6.99 -9.63 5.34
C VAL A 10 6.89 -8.36 4.49
N LYS A 11 7.78 -8.19 3.50
CA LYS A 11 7.73 -7.07 2.56
C LYS A 11 6.45 -7.07 1.72
N ASP A 12 6.11 -8.21 1.14
CA ASP A 12 4.90 -8.37 0.31
C ASP A 12 3.63 -8.12 1.15
N LEU A 13 3.57 -8.64 2.38
CA LEU A 13 2.48 -8.40 3.32
C LEU A 13 2.39 -6.91 3.72
N THR A 14 3.53 -6.26 3.94
CA THR A 14 3.59 -4.84 4.28
C THR A 14 3.05 -3.99 3.13
N LEU A 15 3.42 -4.29 1.88
CA LEU A 15 2.90 -3.59 0.71
C LEU A 15 1.38 -3.76 0.56
N MET A 16 0.88 -5.00 0.71
CA MET A 16 -0.55 -5.26 0.68
C MET A 16 -1.30 -4.52 1.79
N LEU A 17 -0.76 -4.52 3.01
CA LEU A 17 -1.40 -3.86 4.14
C LEU A 17 -1.38 -2.34 4.00
N LEU A 18 -0.28 -1.77 3.47
CA LEU A 18 -0.21 -0.36 3.09
C LEU A 18 -1.30 0.00 2.09
N TYR A 19 -1.51 -0.82 1.06
CA TYR A 19 -2.57 -0.62 0.08
C TYR A 19 -3.97 -0.73 0.69
N LEU A 20 -4.25 -1.78 1.48
CA LEU A 20 -5.56 -1.99 2.12
C LEU A 20 -5.93 -0.90 3.14
N THR A 21 -4.93 -0.33 3.82
CA THR A 21 -5.11 0.76 4.80
C THR A 21 -4.93 2.15 4.19
N SER A 22 -4.63 2.22 2.88
CA SER A 22 -4.49 3.49 2.18
C SER A 22 -5.83 4.14 1.90
N TRP A 23 -5.80 5.46 1.74
CA TRP A 23 -6.89 6.24 1.19
C TRP A 23 -6.42 6.97 -0.06
N GLU A 24 -7.33 7.16 -1.01
CA GLU A 24 -7.08 8.02 -2.16
C GLU A 24 -7.26 9.48 -1.75
N GLU A 25 -6.24 10.27 -2.03
CA GLU A 25 -6.24 11.70 -1.80
C GLU A 25 -6.03 12.36 -3.17
N ARG A 26 -6.88 13.33 -3.49
CA ARG A 26 -6.84 14.07 -4.76
C ARG A 26 -6.35 15.47 -4.45
N ASP A 27 -5.27 15.86 -5.11
CA ASP A 27 -4.73 17.20 -5.02
C ASP A 27 -4.31 17.67 -6.41
N ASP A 28 -4.67 18.91 -6.77
CA ASP A 28 -4.37 19.56 -8.05
C ASP A 28 -4.54 18.67 -9.32
N GLY A 29 -5.56 17.81 -9.33
CA GLY A 29 -5.88 16.92 -10.47
C GLY A 29 -5.11 15.60 -10.50
N TYR A 30 -4.23 15.36 -9.54
CA TYR A 30 -3.54 14.09 -9.34
C TYR A 30 -4.17 13.29 -8.19
N SER A 31 -4.44 12.01 -8.43
CA SER A 31 -4.85 11.07 -7.39
C SER A 31 -3.66 10.27 -6.92
N TYR A 32 -3.34 10.34 -5.63
CA TYR A 32 -2.31 9.50 -5.02
C TYR A 32 -2.89 8.73 -3.84
N ARG A 33 -2.42 7.50 -3.63
CA ARG A 33 -2.77 6.71 -2.44
C ARG A 33 -1.80 7.01 -1.32
N ARG A 34 -2.32 7.47 -0.19
CA ARG A 34 -1.53 7.76 1.01
C ARG A 34 -1.85 6.74 2.09
N SER A 35 -0.83 6.33 2.83
CA SER A 35 -0.99 5.49 4.02
C SER A 35 -0.08 5.97 5.15
N TRP A 36 -0.43 5.64 6.39
CA TRP A 36 0.37 5.97 7.57
C TRP A 36 1.60 5.07 7.64
N LYS A 37 2.72 5.64 8.08
CA LYS A 37 3.89 4.86 8.45
C LYS A 37 3.65 4.22 9.82
N GLY A 38 3.59 2.90 9.85
CA GLY A 38 3.53 2.12 11.10
C GLY A 38 4.31 0.81 11.04
N TYR A 39 5.04 0.59 9.95
CA TYR A 39 5.75 -0.65 9.66
C TYR A 39 7.24 -0.48 9.87
N ASP A 40 7.95 -1.60 9.86
CA ASP A 40 9.41 -1.65 9.97
C ASP A 40 10.09 -0.72 8.93
N PHE A 41 11.02 0.10 9.41
CA PHE A 41 11.66 1.13 8.58
C PHE A 41 12.54 0.53 7.49
N ASP A 42 13.20 -0.59 7.75
CA ASP A 42 14.05 -1.24 6.75
C ASP A 42 13.19 -1.78 5.59
N THR A 43 12.04 -2.38 5.91
CA THR A 43 11.07 -2.85 4.91
C THR A 43 10.52 -1.69 4.06
N LEU A 44 10.17 -0.56 4.69
CA LEU A 44 9.71 0.64 3.97
C LEU A 44 10.82 1.22 3.08
N ASN A 45 12.07 1.20 3.53
CA ASN A 45 13.21 1.67 2.77
C ASN A 45 13.49 0.78 1.56
N GLU A 46 13.35 -0.54 1.68
CA GLU A 46 13.47 -1.47 0.55
C GLU A 46 12.37 -1.21 -0.49
N LEU A 47 11.11 -1.07 -0.06
CA LEU A 47 9.99 -0.75 -0.95
C LEU A 47 10.16 0.61 -1.64
N ALA A 48 10.74 1.59 -0.95
CA ALA A 48 11.06 2.89 -1.54
C ALA A 48 12.23 2.81 -2.55
N LYS A 49 13.23 1.96 -2.30
CA LYS A 49 14.32 1.70 -3.28
C LYS A 49 13.80 1.02 -4.55
N GLU A 50 12.74 0.23 -4.44
CA GLU A 50 12.05 -0.41 -5.57
C GLU A 50 11.03 0.52 -6.25
N GLU A 51 10.99 1.81 -5.89
CA GLU A 51 10.07 2.83 -6.44
C GLU A 51 8.56 2.51 -6.26
N LEU A 52 8.24 1.57 -5.37
CA LEU A 52 6.86 1.20 -5.04
C LEU A 52 6.22 2.19 -4.05
N LEU A 53 7.06 2.84 -3.25
CA LEU A 53 6.66 3.84 -2.26
C LEU A 53 7.49 5.12 -2.41
N SER A 54 6.85 6.25 -2.18
CA SER A 54 7.50 7.54 -2.06
C SER A 54 7.20 8.17 -0.70
N GLY A 55 8.19 8.76 -0.05
CA GLY A 55 7.99 9.41 1.23
C GLY A 55 9.27 10.02 1.80
N SER A 56 9.10 11.10 2.56
CA SER A 56 10.21 11.72 3.28
C SER A 56 10.40 11.07 4.64
N HIS A 57 11.64 10.87 5.10
CA HIS A 57 11.93 10.35 6.44
C HIS A 57 11.26 11.13 7.59
N LYS A 58 10.99 12.43 7.39
CA LYS A 58 10.35 13.29 8.41
C LYS A 58 8.82 13.21 8.39
N ALA A 59 8.22 12.71 7.31
CA ALA A 59 6.78 12.62 7.16
C ALA A 59 6.23 11.37 7.88
N LYS A 60 5.03 11.49 8.46
CA LYS A 60 4.30 10.40 9.12
C LYS A 60 3.56 9.48 8.14
N SER A 61 3.52 9.83 6.87
CA SER A 61 2.82 9.10 5.81
C SER A 61 3.75 8.76 4.64
N VAL A 62 3.37 7.73 3.89
CA VAL A 62 3.96 7.35 2.60
C VAL A 62 2.90 7.43 1.50
N TYR A 63 3.37 7.65 0.28
CA TYR A 63 2.59 7.61 -0.94
C TYR A 63 2.90 6.31 -1.67
N LEU A 64 1.88 5.61 -2.14
CA LEU A 64 2.06 4.49 -3.05
C LEU A 64 2.19 5.05 -4.47
N SER A 65 3.17 4.52 -5.21
CA SER A 65 3.22 4.75 -6.65
C SER A 65 2.17 3.89 -7.36
N ASP A 66 1.93 4.19 -8.64
CA ASP A 66 1.04 3.37 -9.47
C ASP A 66 1.56 1.93 -9.58
N GLU A 67 2.88 1.75 -9.71
CA GLU A 67 3.52 0.44 -9.73
C GLU A 67 3.37 -0.31 -8.39
N GLY A 68 3.54 0.40 -7.27
CA GLY A 68 3.30 -0.15 -5.93
C GLY A 68 1.86 -0.62 -5.74
N THR A 69 0.92 0.15 -6.26
CA THR A 69 -0.52 -0.17 -6.22
C THR A 69 -0.85 -1.41 -7.04
N GLU A 70 -0.37 -1.48 -8.27
CA GLU A 70 -0.62 -2.64 -9.15
C GLU A 70 0.03 -3.92 -8.62
N LEU A 71 1.24 -3.82 -8.05
CA LEU A 71 1.90 -4.94 -7.40
C LEU A 71 1.11 -5.41 -6.16
N ALA A 72 0.64 -4.48 -5.32
CA ALA A 72 -0.17 -4.80 -4.16
C ALA A 72 -1.45 -5.56 -4.55
N LYS A 73 -2.18 -5.09 -5.58
CA LYS A 73 -3.37 -5.78 -6.12
C LYS A 73 -3.04 -7.18 -6.63
N LYS A 74 -1.93 -7.33 -7.35
CA LYS A 74 -1.47 -8.64 -7.85
C LYS A 74 -1.17 -9.60 -6.70
N LEU A 75 -0.51 -9.12 -5.65
CA LEU A 75 -0.24 -9.91 -4.45
C LEU A 75 -1.55 -10.31 -3.77
N LEU A 76 -2.49 -9.38 -3.52
CA LEU A 76 -3.79 -9.69 -2.92
C LEU A 76 -4.54 -10.79 -3.69
N LYS A 77 -4.52 -10.72 -5.02
CA LYS A 77 -5.08 -11.75 -5.90
C LYS A 77 -4.40 -13.11 -5.71
N ASN A 78 -3.07 -13.14 -5.62
CA ASN A 78 -2.31 -14.37 -5.38
C ASN A 78 -2.65 -15.01 -4.02
N TYR A 79 -2.84 -14.19 -2.99
CA TYR A 79 -3.26 -14.64 -1.66
C TYR A 79 -4.77 -14.93 -1.56
N ARG A 80 -5.53 -14.74 -2.64
CA ARG A 80 -7.00 -14.89 -2.68
C ARG A 80 -7.73 -14.02 -1.64
N ILE A 81 -7.14 -12.89 -1.28
CA ILE A 81 -7.76 -11.90 -0.40
C ILE A 81 -8.61 -11.00 -1.30
N SER A 82 -9.92 -10.96 -1.07
CA SER A 82 -10.83 -10.12 -1.84
C SER A 82 -10.66 -8.66 -1.45
N ASP A 83 -10.13 -7.87 -2.39
CA ASP A 83 -10.11 -6.40 -2.27
C ASP A 83 -11.56 -5.91 -2.18
N GLN A 84 -11.90 -5.18 -1.12
CA GLN A 84 -13.26 -4.71 -0.85
C GLN A 84 -13.58 -3.49 -1.73
N GLU A 85 -13.29 -3.54 -3.02
CA GLU A 85 -13.63 -2.47 -3.97
C GLU A 85 -15.12 -2.52 -4.40
N SER A 86 -15.91 -3.41 -3.80
CA SER A 86 -17.38 -3.47 -3.93
C SER A 86 -18.14 -2.67 -2.85
N ARG A 87 -17.45 -1.81 -2.07
CA ARG A 87 -18.10 -0.98 -1.02
C ARG A 87 -18.37 0.47 -1.41
N SER A 88 -17.93 0.94 -2.58
CA SER A 88 -18.23 2.30 -3.07
C SER A 88 -19.60 2.45 -3.75
N ASP A 89 -20.32 1.36 -4.02
CA ASP A 89 -21.74 1.39 -4.44
C ASP A 89 -22.71 1.41 -3.24
N ARG A 90 -22.33 2.06 -2.15
CA ARG A 90 -23.27 2.62 -1.17
C ARG A 90 -23.10 4.13 -1.12
N SER A 91 -23.31 4.77 -2.25
CA SER A 91 -23.91 6.10 -2.22
C SER A 91 -25.37 5.96 -1.80
N ASN A 92 -25.77 6.84 -0.89
CA ASN A 92 -27.14 7.17 -0.49
C ASN A 92 -27.89 6.17 0.39
N ASP A 93 -27.95 6.47 1.70
CA ASP A 93 -29.20 6.82 2.39
C ASP A 93 -28.93 6.77 3.90
N ASN A 94 -28.51 7.91 4.46
CA ASN A 94 -28.78 8.21 5.86
C ASN A 94 -29.36 9.63 5.88
N CYS A 95 -30.70 9.62 5.88
CA CYS A 95 -31.70 10.63 6.23
C CYS A 95 -31.23 12.05 6.56
#